data_AF-E5DHJ5-F1
#
_entry.id   AF-E5DHJ5-F1
#
_cell.length_a   1.000
_cell.length_b   1.000
_cell.length_c   1.000
_cell.angle_alpha   90.00
_cell.angle_beta   90.00
_cell.angle_gamma   90.00
#
_symmetry.space_group_name_H-M   'P 1'
#
loop_
_entity.id
_entity.type
_entity.pdbx_description
1 polymer ?
#
loop_
_entity_poly.entity_id
_entity_poly.type
_entity_poly.pdbx_seq_one_letter_code
_entity_poly.pdbx_strand_id
1 'polypeptide(L)'
;SCWAFSAIGNIEGQWHMAGNPLTRLSEQLLVSCDTVDQGCNGGLMDNAFQRLVDSNGGKVYTEDSYPYVSGSGRTPACSTSNHEVGATVTGYVDLPQDEDKMAAWVAANGPLAVAVDANSFLSYVSGVLTNCQSYQLNHGVLLVGYDDSSNPPYWIIKN
;
A
#
# COMPACT_ATOMS: atom_id res chain seq x y z
N SER A 1 8.58 -7.14 0.15
CA SER A 1 7.76 -6.31 1.06
C SER A 1 6.79 -5.38 0.34
N CYS A 2 6.31 -5.70 -0.88
CA CYS A 2 5.39 -4.84 -1.63
C CYS A 2 4.06 -4.57 -0.92
N TRP A 3 3.55 -5.55 -0.21
CA TRP A 3 2.38 -5.44 0.67
C TRP A 3 2.49 -4.26 1.65
N ALA A 4 3.66 -4.06 2.27
CA ALA A 4 3.88 -2.96 3.20
C ALA A 4 3.86 -1.59 2.50
N PHE A 5 4.50 -1.49 1.33
CA PHE A 5 4.48 -0.25 0.53
C PHE A 5 3.07 0.09 0.01
N SER A 6 2.30 -0.93 -0.39
CA SER A 6 0.90 -0.76 -0.80
C SER A 6 0.03 -0.25 0.36
N ALA A 7 0.13 -0.87 1.53
CA ALA A 7 -0.60 -0.46 2.72
C ALA A 7 -0.20 0.95 3.19
N ILE A 8 1.10 1.23 3.30
CA ILE A 8 1.59 2.54 3.74
C ILE A 8 1.22 3.63 2.75
N GLY A 9 1.41 3.42 1.44
CA GLY A 9 1.02 4.39 0.42
C GLY A 9 -0.48 4.70 0.42
N ASN A 10 -1.32 3.72 0.75
CA ASN A 10 -2.74 3.96 0.98
C ASN A 10 -2.97 4.85 2.20
N ILE A 11 -2.32 4.57 3.34
CA ILE A 11 -2.45 5.38 4.56
C ILE A 11 -1.96 6.81 4.32
N GLU A 12 -0.84 7.01 3.63
CA GLU A 12 -0.35 8.35 3.25
C GLU A 12 -1.42 9.14 2.46
N GLY A 13 -2.04 8.49 1.47
CA GLY A 13 -3.11 9.07 0.67
C GLY A 13 -4.36 9.39 1.50
N GLN A 14 -4.84 8.44 2.30
CA GLN A 14 -6.02 8.62 3.16
C GLN A 14 -5.78 9.70 4.22
N TRP A 15 -4.59 9.74 4.82
CA TRP A 15 -4.21 10.76 5.80
C TRP A 15 -4.26 12.17 5.22
N HIS A 16 -3.73 12.34 4.00
CA HIS A 16 -3.79 13.59 3.28
C HIS A 16 -5.23 13.98 2.89
N MET A 17 -6.03 13.02 2.40
CA MET A 17 -7.44 13.23 2.06
C MET A 17 -8.30 13.62 3.28
N ALA A 18 -7.89 13.23 4.48
CA ALA A 18 -8.50 13.68 5.74
C ALA A 18 -8.14 15.13 6.14
N GLY A 19 -7.38 15.87 5.30
CA GLY A 19 -7.04 17.27 5.51
C GLY A 19 -5.70 17.50 6.23
N ASN A 20 -4.90 16.45 6.42
CA ASN A 20 -3.58 16.58 7.01
C ASN A 20 -2.49 16.85 5.94
N PRO A 21 -1.30 17.32 6.34
CA PRO A 21 -0.16 17.39 5.44
C PRO A 21 0.18 16.01 4.85
N LEU A 22 0.64 15.99 3.60
CA LEU A 22 1.18 14.78 3.00
C LEU A 22 2.50 14.42 3.71
N THR A 23 2.49 13.32 4.44
CA THR A 23 3.59 12.86 5.29
C THR A 23 4.09 11.51 4.79
N ARG A 24 5.42 11.35 4.68
CA ARG A 24 6.02 10.04 4.37
C ARG A 24 5.97 9.13 5.58
N LEU A 25 5.47 7.92 5.42
CA LEU A 25 5.23 6.97 6.50
C LEU A 25 6.12 5.73 6.34
N SER A 26 6.35 5.02 7.45
CA SER A 26 7.34 3.94 7.53
C SER A 26 6.79 2.59 7.08
N GLU A 27 7.32 2.04 5.99
CA GLU A 27 7.12 0.62 5.67
C GLU A 27 7.88 -0.30 6.61
N GLN A 28 9.00 0.18 7.18
CA GLN A 28 9.81 -0.62 8.09
C GLN A 28 9.04 -1.02 9.35
N LEU A 29 8.13 -0.17 9.82
CA LEU A 29 7.19 -0.50 10.89
C LEU A 29 6.47 -1.82 10.59
N LEU A 30 5.86 -1.95 9.41
CA LEU A 30 5.16 -3.18 9.03
C LEU A 30 6.15 -4.33 8.82
N VAL A 31 7.22 -4.10 8.05
CA VAL A 31 8.18 -5.16 7.67
C VAL A 31 8.85 -5.80 8.89
N SER A 32 9.13 -5.03 9.94
CA SER A 32 9.81 -5.53 11.14
C SER A 32 8.88 -5.88 12.30
N CYS A 33 7.72 -5.22 12.44
CA CYS A 33 6.88 -5.34 13.62
C CYS A 33 5.55 -6.07 13.39
N ASP A 34 5.12 -6.25 12.14
CA ASP A 34 4.01 -7.14 11.84
C ASP A 34 4.48 -8.60 12.00
N THR A 35 3.86 -9.30 12.95
CA THR A 35 4.15 -10.72 13.25
C THR A 35 3.21 -11.70 12.56
N VAL A 36 2.20 -11.21 11.83
CA VAL A 36 1.28 -12.03 11.02
C VAL A 36 1.85 -12.20 9.62
N ASP A 37 2.33 -11.10 9.04
CA ASP A 37 3.02 -11.12 7.76
C ASP A 37 4.49 -11.54 7.89
N GLN A 38 5.15 -11.77 6.76
CA GLN A 38 6.46 -12.45 6.70
C GLN A 38 7.59 -11.50 6.32
N GLY A 39 7.47 -10.20 6.65
CA GLY A 39 8.48 -9.18 6.38
C GLY A 39 8.88 -9.14 4.90
N CYS A 40 10.14 -9.47 4.61
CA CYS A 40 10.65 -9.52 3.24
C CYS A 40 10.03 -10.63 2.38
N ASN A 41 9.49 -11.69 2.97
CA ASN A 41 9.01 -12.88 2.25
C ASN A 41 7.55 -12.80 1.77
N GLY A 42 6.82 -11.73 2.12
CA GLY A 42 5.44 -11.54 1.69
C GLY A 42 4.53 -11.12 2.82
N GLY A 43 3.29 -10.80 2.47
CA GLY A 43 2.27 -10.31 3.39
C GLY A 43 1.04 -9.83 2.63
N LEU A 44 0.02 -9.41 3.37
CA LEU A 44 -1.25 -8.92 2.83
C LEU A 44 -1.55 -7.54 3.40
N MET A 45 -2.08 -6.63 2.58
CA MET A 45 -2.43 -5.29 3.04
C MET A 45 -3.49 -5.33 4.16
N ASP A 46 -4.46 -6.25 4.08
CA ASP A 46 -5.49 -6.43 5.12
C ASP A 46 -4.87 -6.81 6.47
N ASN A 47 -3.90 -7.73 6.48
CA ASN A 47 -3.17 -8.13 7.69
C ASN A 47 -2.42 -6.92 8.27
N ALA A 48 -1.75 -6.15 7.41
CA ALA A 48 -1.02 -4.94 7.80
C ALA A 48 -1.94 -3.90 8.45
N PHE A 49 -3.09 -3.60 7.83
CA PHE A 49 -4.08 -2.68 8.38
C PHE A 49 -4.61 -3.17 9.73
N GLN A 50 -4.96 -4.46 9.82
CA GLN A 50 -5.44 -5.06 11.05
C GLN A 50 -4.37 -5.00 12.16
N ARG A 51 -3.09 -5.29 11.87
CA ARG A 51 -2.02 -5.22 12.88
C ARG A 51 -1.68 -3.82 13.33
N LEU A 52 -1.78 -2.83 12.46
CA LEU A 52 -1.63 -1.43 12.88
C LEU A 52 -2.69 -1.07 13.91
N VAL A 53 -3.95 -1.40 13.66
CA VAL A 53 -5.06 -1.12 14.57
C VAL A 53 -4.91 -1.91 15.88
N ASP A 54 -4.70 -3.23 15.80
CA ASP A 54 -4.74 -4.12 16.98
C ASP A 54 -3.52 -4.01 17.89
N SER A 55 -2.31 -3.90 17.33
CA SER A 55 -1.06 -3.91 18.13
C SER A 55 -0.42 -2.56 18.29
N ASN A 56 -0.54 -1.68 17.29
CA ASN A 56 0.12 -0.38 17.33
C ASN A 56 -0.86 0.75 17.69
N GLY A 57 -2.10 0.40 18.09
CA GLY A 57 -3.14 1.35 18.45
C GLY A 57 -3.49 2.31 17.31
N GLY A 58 -3.39 1.84 16.07
CA GLY A 58 -3.61 2.61 14.86
C GLY A 58 -2.44 3.53 14.45
N LYS A 59 -1.38 3.64 15.25
CA LYS A 59 -0.30 4.60 14.99
C LYS A 59 0.57 4.11 13.83
N VAL A 60 0.95 5.03 12.95
CA VAL A 60 1.91 4.77 11.88
C VAL A 60 3.05 5.77 12.03
N TYR A 61 4.29 5.27 12.05
CA TYR A 61 5.46 6.12 12.24
C TYR A 61 5.85 6.84 10.95
N THR A 62 6.50 7.99 11.08
CA THR A 62 7.10 8.69 9.94
C THR A 62 8.27 7.89 9.39
N GLU A 63 8.47 7.94 8.07
CA GLU A 63 9.65 7.32 7.42
C GLU A 63 10.95 7.91 7.98
N ASP A 64 10.98 9.21 8.27
CA ASP A 64 12.18 9.87 8.80
C ASP A 64 12.57 9.35 10.20
N SER A 65 11.60 8.97 11.04
CA SER A 65 11.86 8.45 12.38
C SER A 65 12.05 6.93 12.42
N TYR A 66 11.60 6.20 11.40
CA TYR A 66 11.78 4.76 11.26
C TYR A 66 12.02 4.38 9.78
N PRO A 67 13.23 4.61 9.26
CA PRO A 67 13.52 4.51 7.84
C PRO A 67 13.53 3.07 7.33
N TYR A 68 13.22 2.90 6.05
CA TYR A 68 13.31 1.63 5.36
C TYR A 68 14.77 1.17 5.19
N VAL A 69 15.09 0.03 5.81
CA VAL A 69 16.45 -0.57 5.82
C VAL A 69 16.45 -2.02 5.30
N SER A 70 15.29 -2.53 4.91
CA SER A 70 15.13 -3.90 4.39
C SER A 70 15.43 -4.06 2.90
N GLY A 71 15.98 -3.05 2.22
CA GLY A 71 16.34 -3.12 0.79
C GLY A 71 17.36 -4.20 0.42
N SER A 72 18.11 -4.73 1.41
CA SER A 72 19.02 -5.87 1.23
C SER A 72 18.36 -7.25 1.39
N GLY A 73 17.04 -7.30 1.62
CA GLY A 73 16.29 -8.52 1.92
C GLY A 73 16.35 -8.94 3.39
N ARG A 74 17.04 -8.19 4.26
CA ARG A 74 17.09 -8.45 5.70
C ARG A 74 15.95 -7.73 6.43
N THR A 75 15.33 -8.42 7.40
CA THR A 75 14.33 -7.82 8.31
C THR A 75 14.98 -7.62 9.69
N PRO A 76 15.33 -6.38 10.07
CA PRO A 76 15.80 -6.10 11.42
C PRO A 76 14.71 -6.37 12.46
N ALA A 77 15.13 -6.54 13.71
CA ALA A 77 14.20 -6.67 14.83
C ALA A 77 13.33 -5.41 14.95
N CYS A 78 12.07 -5.61 15.33
CA CYS A 78 11.13 -4.53 15.60
C CYS A 78 11.65 -3.59 16.71
N SER A 79 11.57 -2.29 16.44
CA SER A 79 11.67 -1.22 17.44
C SER A 79 10.36 -0.44 17.48
N THR A 80 9.76 -0.29 18.66
CA THR A 80 8.53 0.51 18.86
C THR A 80 8.75 1.74 19.73
N SER A 81 9.98 1.98 20.19
CA SER A 81 10.33 3.12 21.05
C SER A 81 10.98 4.24 20.26
N ASN A 82 10.70 5.50 20.64
CA ASN A 82 11.34 6.71 20.12
C ASN A 82 11.10 6.99 18.62
N HIS A 83 9.94 6.58 18.09
CA HIS A 83 9.51 6.93 16.74
C HIS A 83 8.40 7.99 16.77
N GLU A 84 8.40 8.88 15.78
CA GLU A 84 7.41 9.94 15.62
C GLU A 84 6.18 9.38 14.92
N VAL A 85 4.98 9.63 15.48
CA VAL A 85 3.72 9.21 14.86
C VAL A 85 3.37 10.20 13.74
N GLY A 86 3.33 9.72 12.50
CA GLY A 86 3.00 10.52 11.32
C GLY A 86 1.53 10.45 10.91
N ALA A 87 0.83 9.35 11.23
CA ALA A 87 -0.59 9.16 10.97
C ALA A 87 -1.23 8.24 12.01
N THR A 88 -2.56 8.23 12.08
CA THR A 88 -3.32 7.28 12.89
C THR A 88 -4.52 6.76 12.11
N VAL A 89 -4.67 5.44 12.06
CA VAL A 89 -5.78 4.74 11.41
C VAL A 89 -6.66 4.05 12.44
N THR A 90 -7.96 4.00 12.19
CA THR A 90 -8.93 3.37 13.11
C THR A 90 -9.48 2.04 12.61
N GLY A 91 -9.18 1.67 11.36
CA GLY A 91 -9.73 0.50 10.69
C GLY A 91 -9.39 0.51 9.20
N TYR A 92 -9.95 -0.46 8.49
CA TYR A 92 -9.90 -0.58 7.04
C TYR A 92 -11.26 -1.09 6.52
N VAL A 93 -11.45 -0.99 5.22
CA VAL A 93 -12.63 -1.51 4.53
C VAL A 93 -12.19 -2.25 3.28
N ASP A 94 -12.84 -3.38 3.00
CA ASP A 94 -12.67 -4.10 1.75
C ASP A 94 -13.68 -3.61 0.73
N LEU A 95 -13.22 -3.37 -0.50
CA LEU A 95 -14.11 -3.02 -1.60
C LEU A 95 -14.59 -4.27 -2.35
N PRO A 96 -15.79 -4.23 -2.95
CA PRO A 96 -16.24 -5.28 -3.84
C PRO A 96 -15.28 -5.48 -5.02
N GLN A 97 -15.24 -6.69 -5.57
CA GLN A 97 -14.51 -7.03 -6.80
C GLN A 97 -15.24 -6.49 -8.03
N ASP A 98 -15.22 -5.17 -8.18
CA ASP A 98 -16.02 -4.40 -9.12
C ASP A 98 -15.28 -3.09 -9.46
N GLU A 99 -14.73 -3.03 -10.67
CA GLU A 99 -13.86 -1.93 -11.10
C GLU A 99 -14.56 -0.56 -11.09
N ASP A 100 -15.87 -0.51 -11.38
CA ASP A 100 -16.65 0.74 -11.34
C ASP A 100 -16.78 1.25 -9.91
N LYS A 101 -16.98 0.34 -8.93
CA LYS A 101 -17.01 0.71 -7.51
C LYS A 101 -15.64 1.12 -6.99
N MET A 102 -14.57 0.47 -7.47
CA MET A 102 -13.21 0.89 -7.17
C MET A 102 -12.92 2.29 -7.73
N ALA A 103 -13.36 2.58 -8.97
CA ALA A 103 -13.21 3.89 -9.60
C ALA A 103 -13.94 4.98 -8.79
N ALA A 104 -15.20 4.72 -8.46
CA ALA A 104 -16.00 5.62 -7.64
C ALA A 104 -15.37 5.87 -6.26
N TRP A 105 -14.80 4.85 -5.64
CA TRP A 105 -14.09 5.01 -4.36
C TRP A 105 -12.85 5.89 -4.51
N VAL A 106 -12.03 5.63 -5.53
CA VAL A 106 -10.77 6.36 -5.74
C VAL A 106 -11.02 7.84 -6.04
N ALA A 107 -12.05 8.13 -6.85
CA ALA A 107 -12.47 9.49 -7.15
C ALA A 107 -12.95 10.26 -5.91
N ALA A 108 -13.62 9.58 -4.97
CA ALA A 108 -14.21 10.21 -3.79
C ALA A 108 -13.28 10.24 -2.56
N ASN A 109 -12.47 9.21 -2.37
CA ASN A 109 -11.71 8.96 -1.13
C ASN A 109 -10.20 8.86 -1.35
N GLY A 110 -9.72 8.88 -2.59
CA GLY A 110 -8.30 8.82 -2.91
C GLY A 110 -7.72 7.40 -3.05
N PRO A 111 -6.39 7.24 -2.97
CA PRO A 111 -5.69 6.03 -3.39
C PRO A 111 -6.12 4.75 -2.66
N LEU A 112 -6.09 3.63 -3.36
CA LEU A 112 -6.53 2.31 -2.91
C LEU A 112 -5.38 1.28 -2.97
N ALA A 113 -5.13 0.57 -1.87
CA ALA A 113 -4.24 -0.59 -1.88
C ALA A 113 -4.87 -1.73 -2.67
N VAL A 114 -4.16 -2.28 -3.67
CA VAL A 114 -4.67 -3.37 -4.52
C VAL A 114 -3.60 -4.44 -4.72
N ALA A 115 -4.04 -5.68 -4.94
CA ALA A 115 -3.18 -6.78 -5.36
C ALA A 115 -3.32 -7.01 -6.86
N VAL A 116 -2.21 -7.33 -7.53
CA VAL A 116 -2.16 -7.64 -8.97
C VAL A 116 -1.31 -8.87 -9.24
N ASP A 117 -1.46 -9.43 -10.45
CA ASP A 117 -0.48 -10.33 -11.05
C ASP A 117 0.56 -9.48 -11.80
N ALA A 118 1.75 -9.34 -11.22
CA ALA A 118 2.82 -8.48 -11.75
C ALA A 118 3.76 -9.21 -12.72
N ASN A 119 3.45 -10.43 -13.18
CA ASN A 119 4.35 -11.16 -14.09
C ASN A 119 4.62 -10.39 -15.39
N SER A 120 3.61 -9.65 -15.88
CA SER A 120 3.74 -8.79 -17.07
C SER A 120 4.46 -7.46 -16.81
N PHE A 121 4.73 -7.09 -15.56
CA PHE A 121 5.37 -5.81 -15.23
C PHE A 121 6.88 -5.85 -15.50
N LEU A 122 7.50 -7.04 -15.50
CA LEU A 122 8.93 -7.21 -15.72
C LEU A 122 9.41 -6.68 -17.08
N SER A 123 8.55 -6.74 -18.10
CA SER A 123 8.84 -6.26 -19.47
C SER A 123 8.17 -4.91 -19.78
N TYR A 124 7.44 -4.34 -18.82
CA TYR A 124 6.78 -3.06 -19.00
C TYR A 124 7.82 -1.93 -19.08
N VAL A 125 7.65 -1.05 -20.06
CA VAL A 125 8.52 0.13 -20.24
C VAL A 125 7.71 1.42 -20.16
N SER A 126 6.60 1.49 -20.91
CA SER A 126 5.71 2.65 -20.94
C SER A 126 4.39 2.30 -21.65
N GLY A 127 3.40 3.20 -21.56
CA GLY A 127 2.11 3.08 -22.23
C GLY A 127 1.05 2.35 -21.38
N VAL A 128 -0.06 1.97 -22.00
CA VAL A 128 -1.14 1.23 -21.35
C VAL A 128 -0.93 -0.27 -21.58
N LEU A 129 -0.82 -1.04 -20.50
CA LEU A 129 -0.70 -2.49 -20.57
C LEU A 129 -2.09 -3.11 -20.85
N THR A 130 -2.27 -3.72 -22.02
CA THR A 130 -3.57 -4.29 -22.45
C THR A 130 -3.64 -5.81 -22.40
N ASN A 131 -2.49 -6.50 -22.37
CA ASN A 131 -2.39 -7.95 -22.32
C ASN A 131 -1.67 -8.39 -21.03
N CYS A 132 -2.17 -7.92 -19.89
CA CYS A 132 -1.64 -8.33 -18.60
C CYS A 132 -1.98 -9.81 -18.34
N GLN A 133 -1.00 -10.57 -17.86
CA GLN A 133 -1.26 -11.88 -17.28
C GLN A 133 -2.07 -11.70 -16.00
N SER A 134 -3.10 -12.52 -15.83
CA SER A 134 -4.08 -12.39 -14.75
C SER A 134 -4.45 -13.77 -14.18
N TYR A 135 -3.44 -14.52 -13.72
CA TYR A 135 -3.63 -15.88 -13.22
C TYR A 135 -3.59 -15.95 -11.70
N GLN A 136 -2.62 -15.26 -11.08
CA GLN A 136 -2.40 -15.32 -9.64
C GLN A 136 -1.89 -13.99 -9.10
N LEU A 137 -2.57 -13.48 -8.08
CA LEU A 137 -2.11 -12.33 -7.32
C LEU A 137 -0.77 -12.64 -6.66
N ASN A 138 0.24 -11.82 -6.93
CA ASN A 138 1.61 -12.01 -6.43
C ASN A 138 2.29 -10.71 -5.98
N HIS A 139 1.64 -9.56 -6.15
CA HIS A 139 2.24 -8.27 -5.85
C HIS A 139 1.22 -7.24 -5.35
N GLY A 140 1.57 -6.49 -4.31
CA GLY A 140 0.77 -5.38 -3.80
C GLY A 140 1.25 -4.05 -4.37
N VAL A 141 0.31 -3.24 -4.88
CA VAL A 141 0.56 -1.92 -5.48
C VAL A 141 -0.47 -0.91 -5.00
N LEU A 142 -0.32 0.36 -5.38
CA LEU A 142 -1.25 1.41 -5.02
C LEU A 142 -1.92 1.99 -6.26
N LEU A 143 -3.25 1.90 -6.32
CA LEU A 143 -4.05 2.50 -7.38
C LEU A 143 -4.33 3.96 -7.02
N VAL A 144 -3.87 4.89 -7.87
CA VAL A 144 -3.85 6.34 -7.56
C VAL A 144 -4.77 7.17 -8.47
N GLY A 145 -5.37 6.55 -9.48
CA GLY A 145 -6.29 7.22 -10.39
C GLY A 145 -6.63 6.37 -11.60
N TYR A 146 -7.44 6.93 -12.49
CA TYR A 146 -7.86 6.32 -13.74
C TYR A 146 -8.17 7.38 -14.79
N ASP A 147 -8.26 6.96 -16.04
CA ASP A 147 -8.75 7.75 -17.16
C ASP A 147 -9.73 6.89 -17.96
N ASP A 148 -11.00 7.23 -17.87
CA ASP A 148 -12.10 6.58 -18.60
C ASP A 148 -12.37 7.24 -19.96
N SER A 149 -11.72 8.37 -20.24
CA SER A 149 -11.86 9.14 -21.48
C SER A 149 -10.88 8.72 -22.58
N SER A 150 -9.83 7.98 -22.22
CA SER A 150 -8.82 7.47 -23.14
C SER A 150 -9.28 6.21 -23.90
N ASN A 151 -8.55 5.86 -24.97
CA ASN A 151 -8.81 4.65 -25.73
C ASN A 151 -7.50 3.83 -25.92
N PRO A 152 -7.30 2.74 -25.18
CA PRO A 152 -8.22 2.18 -24.17
C PRO A 152 -8.24 3.01 -22.86
N PRO A 153 -9.30 2.89 -22.04
CA PRO A 153 -9.30 3.40 -20.65
C PRO A 153 -8.24 2.68 -19.82
N TYR A 154 -7.71 3.33 -18.77
CA TYR A 154 -6.64 2.75 -17.95
C TYR A 154 -6.65 3.18 -16.48
N TRP A 155 -6.07 2.33 -15.64
CA TRP A 155 -5.68 2.63 -14.27
C TRP A 155 -4.27 3.22 -14.20
N ILE A 156 -4.05 4.10 -13.23
CA ILE A 156 -2.73 4.63 -12.87
C ILE A 156 -2.30 3.97 -11.56
N ILE A 157 -1.18 3.25 -11.60
CA ILE A 157 -0.67 2.44 -10.50
C ILE A 157 0.71 2.98 -10.07
N LYS A 158 0.87 3.26 -8.78
CA LYS A 158 2.15 3.50 -8.11
C LYS A 158 2.72 2.14 -7.67
N ASN A 159 3.95 1.86 -8.09
CA ASN A 159 4.72 0.66 -7.75
C ASN A 159 6.07 1.07 -7.15
#